data_AF-A0A0A9GV38-F1
#
_entry.id   AF-A0A0A9GV38-F1
#
_cell.length_a   1.000
_cell.length_b   1.000
_cell.length_c   1.000
_cell.angle_alpha   90.00
_cell.angle_beta   90.00
_cell.angle_gamma   90.00
#
_symmetry.space_group_name_H-M   'P 1'
#
loop_
_entity.id
_entity.type
_entity.pdbx_description
1 polymer ?
#
loop_
_entity_poly.entity_id
_entity_poly.type
_entity_poly.pdbx_seq_one_letter_code
_entity_poly.pdbx_strand_id
1 'polypeptide(L)'
;MLGYVRDKLYYTRERSRHLLTTGFSEIPDDSTFTSVEEFLEPLELCYRSLCACGDKTIADGSLLDFLRQVSTFGLALVKLDIRQESERHTDVLDAITTHLGIGSYRDWPEEKRQEWLLSELRGKRPLLGPDLPQTEEVADVLGTFRVLAELPADNFGAYIISMATAPSDVLAVELLQRECHVRHPLRVVPLFEKLADLEAAPAAVARLFSVDWYMDRIGGKQEVMIGYSDSGKDAGRLSAAWQLYKAQEELVRVAKRYGVKLTMFHGRGGTVGRGGGPTHLAILSQPPDTIHGSLRVTVQGEVIEHSFGEEHLCFRTL
;
A
#
# COMPACT_ATOMS: atom_id res chain seq x y z
N MET A 1 7.41 26.19 24.10
CA MET A 1 7.29 25.40 22.85
C MET A 1 6.90 23.95 23.10
N LEU A 2 7.73 23.12 23.74
CA LEU A 2 7.39 21.70 23.98
C LEU A 2 6.13 21.49 24.84
N GLY A 3 5.83 22.40 25.78
CA GLY A 3 4.55 22.38 26.51
C GLY A 3 3.32 22.53 25.59
N TYR A 4 3.40 23.37 24.56
CA TYR A 4 2.35 23.51 23.55
C TYR A 4 2.20 22.24 22.71
N VAL A 5 3.32 21.61 22.32
CA VAL A 5 3.32 20.32 21.62
C VAL A 5 2.61 19.24 22.44
N ARG A 6 2.92 19.14 23.75
CA ARG A 6 2.26 18.22 24.68
C ARG A 6 0.76 18.45 24.73
N ASP A 7 0.32 19.70 24.85
CA ASP A 7 -1.10 20.03 24.98
C ASP A 7 -1.86 19.67 23.68
N LYS A 8 -1.25 19.94 22.51
CA LYS A 8 -1.81 19.58 21.21
C LYS A 8 -1.84 18.06 20.98
N LEU A 9 -0.83 17.31 21.45
CA LEU A 9 -0.85 15.84 21.47
C LEU A 9 -1.97 15.28 22.34
N TYR A 10 -2.23 15.90 23.50
CA TYR A 10 -3.36 15.51 24.36
C TYR A 10 -4.70 15.64 23.63
N TYR A 11 -4.94 16.78 22.99
CA TYR A 11 -6.17 16.98 22.20
C TYR A 11 -6.27 16.04 21.01
N THR A 12 -5.14 15.75 20.33
CA THR A 12 -5.10 14.77 19.24
C THR A 12 -5.54 13.39 19.73
N ARG A 13 -5.01 12.94 20.88
CA ARG A 13 -5.40 11.67 21.51
C ARG A 13 -6.87 11.66 21.91
N GLU A 14 -7.37 12.69 22.59
CA GLU A 14 -8.76 12.75 23.04
C GLU A 14 -9.75 12.84 21.87
N ARG A 15 -9.41 13.58 20.80
CA ARG A 15 -10.22 13.63 19.58
C ARG A 15 -10.34 12.25 18.94
N SER A 16 -9.22 11.54 18.76
CA SER A 16 -9.24 10.17 18.25
C SER A 16 -10.06 9.23 19.15
N ARG A 17 -9.94 9.37 20.48
CA ARG A 17 -10.75 8.59 21.43
C ARG A 17 -12.25 8.86 21.26
N HIS A 18 -12.67 10.12 21.16
CA HIS A 18 -14.07 10.48 20.94
C HIS A 18 -14.60 9.89 19.63
N LEU A 19 -13.90 10.13 18.52
CA LEU A 19 -14.27 9.60 17.20
C LEU A 19 -14.41 8.07 17.24
N LEU A 20 -13.51 7.36 17.91
CA LEU A 20 -13.57 5.91 18.06
C LEU A 20 -14.79 5.45 18.88
N THR A 21 -15.14 6.16 19.95
CA THR A 21 -16.21 5.73 20.87
C THR A 21 -17.62 6.14 20.43
N THR A 22 -17.77 7.29 19.79
CA THR A 22 -19.07 7.91 19.50
C THR A 22 -19.24 8.35 18.06
N GLY A 23 -18.20 8.24 17.22
CA GLY A 23 -18.22 8.72 15.83
C GLY A 23 -18.15 10.25 15.70
N PHE A 24 -18.01 10.99 16.80
CA PHE A 24 -18.03 12.45 16.82
C PHE A 24 -17.16 13.03 17.94
N SER A 25 -16.54 14.19 17.71
CA SER A 25 -15.75 14.92 18.70
C SER A 25 -15.97 16.43 18.58
N GLU A 26 -16.21 17.09 19.72
CA GLU A 26 -16.28 18.57 19.82
C GLU A 26 -14.91 19.25 19.78
N ILE A 27 -13.82 18.50 19.99
CA ILE A 27 -12.45 19.03 19.95
C ILE A 27 -12.14 19.45 18.51
N PRO A 28 -11.91 20.73 18.18
CA PRO A 28 -11.68 21.17 16.80
C PRO A 28 -10.39 20.59 16.21
N ASP A 29 -10.35 20.39 14.88
CA ASP A 29 -9.14 19.91 14.19
C ASP A 29 -7.92 20.81 14.42
N ASP A 30 -8.10 22.14 14.42
CA ASP A 30 -7.01 23.12 14.65
C ASP A 30 -6.34 22.98 16.02
N SER A 31 -7.03 22.36 16.98
CA SER A 31 -6.49 22.07 18.33
C SER A 31 -5.68 20.77 18.37
N THR A 32 -5.54 20.06 17.24
CA THR A 32 -4.88 18.75 17.11
C THR A 32 -3.83 18.76 16.01
N PHE A 33 -2.91 17.79 16.03
CA PHE A 33 -2.00 17.58 14.90
C PHE A 33 -2.72 16.80 13.80
N THR A 34 -2.80 17.41 12.61
CA THR A 34 -3.48 16.80 11.45
C THR A 34 -2.50 16.33 10.38
N SER A 35 -1.23 16.74 10.48
CA SER A 35 -0.13 16.32 9.62
C SER A 35 1.14 16.07 10.42
N VAL A 36 2.02 15.21 9.91
CA VAL A 36 3.31 14.93 10.54
C VAL A 36 4.23 16.15 10.48
N GLU A 37 4.12 16.95 9.42
CA GLU A 37 4.88 18.19 9.21
C GLU A 37 4.56 19.22 10.31
N GLU A 38 3.28 19.38 10.66
CA GLU A 38 2.85 20.26 11.75
C GLU A 38 3.43 19.80 13.10
N PHE A 39 3.55 18.49 13.31
CA PHE A 39 4.12 17.94 14.53
C PHE A 39 5.66 18.08 14.55
N LEU A 40 6.33 17.91 13.41
CA LEU A 40 7.79 18.03 13.28
C LEU A 40 8.29 19.46 13.40
N GLU A 41 7.56 20.45 12.88
CA GLU A 41 7.99 21.86 12.83
C GLU A 41 8.58 22.38 14.17
N PRO A 42 7.88 22.29 15.32
CA PRO A 42 8.43 22.79 16.58
C PRO A 42 9.62 21.97 17.10
N LEU A 43 9.70 20.69 16.74
CA LEU A 43 10.81 19.81 17.13
C LEU A 43 12.07 20.15 16.34
N GLU A 44 11.94 20.37 15.03
CA GLU A 44 13.03 20.80 14.17
C GLU A 44 13.50 22.21 14.53
N LEU A 45 12.59 23.09 14.94
CA LEU A 45 12.94 24.42 15.44
C LEU A 45 13.82 24.34 16.70
N CYS A 46 13.45 23.49 17.68
CA CYS A 46 14.30 23.17 18.82
C CYS A 46 15.69 22.67 18.38
N TYR A 47 15.72 21.72 17.44
CA TYR A 47 16.96 21.09 16.99
C TYR A 47 17.91 22.08 16.33
N ARG A 48 17.40 22.90 15.40
CA ARG A 48 18.17 23.96 14.74
C ARG A 48 18.68 25.00 15.74
N SER A 49 17.86 25.39 16.72
CA SER A 49 18.25 26.36 17.75
C SER A 49 19.39 25.84 18.62
N LEU A 50 19.30 24.61 19.12
CA LEU A 50 20.36 24.00 19.94
C LEU A 50 21.67 23.90 19.15
N CYS A 51 21.61 23.46 17.89
CA CYS A 51 22.79 23.40 17.04
C CYS A 51 23.43 24.78 16.84
N ALA A 52 22.62 25.81 16.59
CA ALA A 52 23.10 27.17 16.39
C ALA A 52 23.74 27.79 17.64
N CYS A 53 23.31 27.38 18.83
CA CYS A 53 23.88 27.84 20.12
C CYS A 53 25.09 27.03 20.59
N GLY A 54 25.56 26.04 19.82
CA GLY A 54 26.69 25.18 20.19
C GLY A 54 26.33 23.93 21.00
N ASP A 55 25.04 23.71 21.27
CA ASP A 55 24.52 22.59 22.07
C ASP A 55 24.13 21.38 21.21
N LYS A 56 24.85 21.14 20.10
CA LYS A 56 24.55 20.02 19.18
C LYS A 56 24.56 18.66 19.90
N THR A 57 25.46 18.46 20.86
CA THR A 57 25.52 17.23 21.67
C THR A 57 24.22 16.97 22.43
N ILE A 58 23.52 18.02 22.88
CA ILE A 58 22.21 17.91 23.52
C ILE A 58 21.14 17.61 22.47
N ALA A 59 21.19 18.31 21.32
CA ALA A 59 20.25 18.11 20.22
C ALA A 59 20.29 16.67 19.67
N ASP A 60 21.47 16.07 19.60
CA ASP A 60 21.71 14.70 19.11
C ASP A 60 21.37 13.60 20.13
N GLY A 61 20.90 13.97 21.33
CA GLY A 61 20.37 13.03 22.33
C GLY A 61 18.89 12.73 22.12
N SER A 62 18.08 12.85 23.18
CA SER A 62 16.66 12.48 23.15
C SER A 62 15.80 13.25 22.13
N LEU A 63 16.21 14.46 21.74
CA LEU A 63 15.49 15.21 20.71
C LEU A 63 15.64 14.55 19.33
N LEU A 64 16.84 14.12 18.98
CA LEU A 64 17.09 13.39 17.74
C LEU A 64 16.37 12.04 17.73
N ASP A 65 16.35 11.33 18.86
CA ASP A 65 15.58 10.10 18.99
C ASP A 65 14.08 10.35 18.77
N PHE A 66 13.53 11.42 19.34
CA PHE A 66 12.13 11.78 19.16
C PHE A 66 11.81 12.19 17.71
N LEU A 67 12.68 12.98 17.06
CA LEU A 67 12.55 13.31 15.64
C LEU A 67 12.53 12.06 14.75
N ARG A 68 13.40 11.08 15.04
CA ARG A 68 13.45 9.78 14.35
C ARG A 68 12.18 8.98 14.58
N GLN A 69 11.66 8.95 15.81
CA GLN A 69 10.39 8.29 16.13
C GLN A 69 9.23 8.90 15.34
N VAL A 70 9.08 10.23 15.34
CA VAL A 70 8.03 10.92 14.58
C VAL A 70 8.17 10.66 13.07
N SER A 71 9.39 10.69 12.54
CA SER A 71 9.64 10.42 11.11
C SER A 71 9.38 8.95 10.72
N THR A 72 9.53 8.01 11.66
CA THR A 72 9.34 6.57 11.42
C THR A 72 7.88 6.15 11.59
N PHE A 73 7.22 6.64 12.63
CA PHE A 73 5.88 6.19 13.06
C PHE A 73 4.76 7.17 12.69
N GLY A 74 5.10 8.45 12.44
CA GLY A 74 4.11 9.49 12.16
C GLY A 74 3.06 9.61 13.27
N LEU A 75 1.83 9.91 12.86
CA LEU A 75 0.67 10.03 13.76
C LEU A 75 -0.15 8.73 13.88
N ALA A 76 0.11 7.74 13.03
CA ALA A 76 -0.67 6.50 12.93
C ALA A 76 0.05 5.26 13.49
N LEU A 77 1.34 5.38 13.87
CA LEU A 77 2.28 4.30 14.17
C LEU A 77 2.59 3.38 12.99
N VAL A 78 1.54 2.85 12.36
CA VAL A 78 1.60 1.96 11.21
C VAL A 78 0.66 2.44 10.12
N LYS A 79 1.06 2.26 8.87
CA LYS A 79 0.17 2.42 7.71
C LYS A 79 -0.58 1.12 7.48
N LEU A 80 -1.89 1.19 7.30
CA LEU A 80 -2.75 0.04 7.04
C LEU A 80 -2.80 -0.25 5.54
N ASP A 81 -2.36 -1.45 5.15
CA ASP A 81 -2.65 -1.96 3.81
C ASP A 81 -4.10 -2.47 3.76
N ILE A 82 -4.76 -2.20 2.63
CA ILE A 82 -6.06 -2.77 2.31
C ILE A 82 -5.85 -3.91 1.33
N ARG A 83 -6.51 -5.04 1.52
CA ARG A 83 -6.40 -6.19 0.63
C ARG A 83 -7.78 -6.74 0.31
N GLN A 84 -8.07 -6.91 -0.97
CA GLN A 84 -9.29 -7.53 -1.49
C GLN A 84 -8.94 -8.38 -2.71
N GLU A 85 -9.76 -9.38 -3.06
CA GLU A 85 -9.54 -10.20 -4.25
C GLU A 85 -10.08 -9.55 -5.54
N SER A 86 -9.42 -9.80 -6.67
CA SER A 86 -9.75 -9.25 -7.99
C SER A 86 -11.22 -9.42 -8.38
N GLU A 87 -11.78 -10.61 -8.19
CA GLU A 87 -13.18 -10.93 -8.57
C GLU A 87 -14.22 -10.04 -7.89
N ARG A 88 -13.99 -9.63 -6.64
CA ARG A 88 -14.89 -8.72 -5.92
C ARG A 88 -14.97 -7.34 -6.57
N HIS A 89 -13.89 -6.89 -7.21
CA HIS A 89 -13.91 -5.65 -8.01
C HIS A 89 -14.64 -5.88 -9.35
N THR A 90 -14.43 -7.04 -9.97
CA THR A 90 -15.17 -7.45 -11.17
C THR A 90 -16.68 -7.46 -10.91
N ASP A 91 -17.14 -7.96 -9.76
CA ASP A 91 -18.55 -7.94 -9.37
C ASP A 91 -19.12 -6.52 -9.28
N VAL A 92 -18.36 -5.59 -8.69
CA VAL A 92 -18.79 -4.18 -8.61
C VAL A 92 -18.90 -3.58 -10.01
N LEU A 93 -17.89 -3.76 -10.87
CA LEU A 93 -17.92 -3.24 -12.23
C LEU A 93 -19.01 -3.89 -13.09
N ASP A 94 -19.30 -5.18 -12.86
CA ASP A 94 -20.39 -5.88 -13.53
C ASP A 94 -21.75 -5.33 -13.11
N ALA A 95 -21.97 -5.11 -11.82
CA ALA A 95 -23.19 -4.46 -11.32
C ALA A 95 -23.39 -3.07 -11.92
N ILE A 96 -22.32 -2.28 -12.05
CA ILE A 96 -22.36 -0.95 -12.67
C ILE A 96 -22.72 -1.06 -14.16
N THR A 97 -21.98 -1.87 -14.92
CA THR A 97 -22.16 -1.97 -16.38
C THR A 97 -23.51 -2.53 -16.76
N THR A 98 -24.02 -3.51 -16.01
CA THR A 98 -25.37 -4.07 -16.20
C THR A 98 -26.46 -3.06 -15.87
N HIS A 99 -26.32 -2.33 -14.76
CA HIS A 99 -27.26 -1.28 -14.36
C HIS A 99 -27.33 -0.12 -15.38
N LEU A 100 -26.19 0.29 -15.94
CA LEU A 100 -26.12 1.30 -17.00
C LEU A 100 -26.60 0.81 -18.37
N GLY A 101 -26.89 -0.49 -18.52
CA GLY A 101 -27.35 -1.09 -19.78
C GLY A 101 -26.27 -1.16 -20.86
N ILE A 102 -24.98 -1.12 -20.49
CA ILE A 102 -23.84 -1.14 -21.43
C ILE A 102 -23.22 -2.54 -21.62
N GLY A 103 -23.70 -3.53 -20.86
CA GLY A 103 -23.32 -4.95 -20.96
C GLY A 103 -22.91 -5.52 -19.61
N SER A 104 -22.33 -6.72 -19.62
CA SER A 104 -21.71 -7.35 -18.45
C SER A 104 -20.18 -7.24 -18.56
N TYR A 105 -19.56 -6.49 -17.65
CA TYR A 105 -18.10 -6.39 -17.53
C TYR A 105 -17.46 -7.77 -17.34
N ARG A 106 -18.11 -8.65 -16.58
CA ARG A 106 -17.66 -10.02 -16.33
C ARG A 106 -17.52 -10.83 -17.63
N ASP A 107 -18.45 -10.66 -18.56
CA ASP A 107 -18.45 -11.39 -19.83
C ASP A 107 -17.48 -10.81 -20.88
N TRP A 108 -16.91 -9.63 -20.64
CA TRP A 108 -16.01 -9.00 -21.59
C TRP A 108 -14.62 -9.65 -21.62
N PRO A 109 -14.01 -9.81 -22.81
CA PRO A 109 -12.61 -10.19 -22.90
C PRO A 109 -11.70 -9.10 -22.32
N GLU A 110 -10.50 -9.49 -21.92
CA GLU A 110 -9.52 -8.60 -21.25
C GLU A 110 -9.26 -7.31 -22.03
N GLU A 111 -9.14 -7.37 -23.35
CA GLU A 111 -8.92 -6.20 -24.20
C GLU A 111 -10.09 -5.21 -24.12
N LYS A 112 -11.33 -5.72 -24.10
CA LYS A 112 -12.53 -4.88 -23.99
C LYS A 112 -12.67 -4.30 -22.58
N ARG A 113 -12.30 -5.05 -21.54
CA ARG A 113 -12.22 -4.54 -20.17
C ARG A 113 -11.22 -3.39 -20.08
N GLN A 114 -10.01 -3.56 -20.60
CA GLN A 114 -9.00 -2.49 -20.64
C GLN A 114 -9.49 -1.28 -21.45
N GLU A 115 -10.06 -1.48 -22.64
CA GLU A 115 -10.58 -0.38 -23.46
C GLU A 115 -11.62 0.44 -22.71
N TRP A 116 -12.61 -0.23 -22.10
CA TRP A 116 -13.66 0.44 -21.34
C TRP A 116 -13.10 1.16 -20.10
N LEU A 117 -12.27 0.49 -19.30
CA LEU A 117 -11.64 1.09 -18.12
C LEU A 117 -10.84 2.34 -18.48
N LEU A 118 -10.04 2.28 -19.56
CA LEU A 118 -9.24 3.43 -20.00
C LEU A 118 -10.11 4.56 -20.55
N SER A 119 -11.23 4.24 -21.21
CA SER A 119 -12.22 5.23 -21.63
C SER A 119 -12.79 5.96 -20.41
N GLU A 120 -13.23 5.23 -19.39
CA GLU A 120 -13.78 5.81 -18.16
C GLU A 120 -12.71 6.59 -17.38
N LEU A 121 -11.50 6.04 -17.21
CA LEU A 121 -10.38 6.66 -16.48
C LEU A 121 -9.90 7.98 -17.11
N ARG A 122 -9.95 8.09 -18.44
CA ARG A 122 -9.66 9.35 -19.17
C ARG A 122 -10.87 10.30 -19.18
N GLY A 123 -12.07 9.74 -19.10
CA GLY A 123 -13.31 10.49 -18.97
C GLY A 123 -13.40 11.26 -17.64
N LYS A 124 -14.25 12.29 -17.63
CA LYS A 124 -14.58 13.08 -16.42
C LYS A 124 -16.02 12.87 -15.94
N ARG A 125 -16.76 12.02 -16.64
CA ARG A 125 -18.16 11.72 -16.31
C ARG A 125 -18.18 10.77 -15.10
N PRO A 126 -18.94 11.08 -14.04
CA PRO A 126 -19.16 10.15 -12.94
C PRO A 126 -19.89 8.88 -13.42
N LEU A 127 -19.44 7.74 -12.93
CA LEU A 127 -19.94 6.41 -13.28
C LEU A 127 -20.93 5.89 -12.23
N LEU A 128 -20.69 6.16 -10.95
CA LEU A 128 -21.53 5.68 -9.85
C LEU A 128 -22.74 6.61 -9.61
N GLY A 129 -23.94 6.08 -9.89
CA GLY A 129 -25.21 6.67 -9.48
C GLY A 129 -25.60 6.26 -8.06
N PRO A 130 -26.41 7.07 -7.34
CA PRO A 130 -26.88 6.75 -5.99
C PRO A 130 -27.86 5.56 -5.95
N ASP A 131 -28.42 5.18 -7.09
CA ASP A 131 -29.44 4.15 -7.28
C ASP A 131 -28.90 2.78 -7.72
N LEU A 132 -27.57 2.61 -7.77
CA LEU A 132 -26.93 1.33 -8.09
C LEU A 132 -27.40 0.24 -7.12
N PRO A 133 -28.05 -0.84 -7.61
CA PRO A 133 -28.39 -1.99 -6.78
C PRO A 133 -27.12 -2.66 -6.25
N GLN A 134 -27.02 -2.82 -4.93
CA GLN A 134 -25.85 -3.38 -4.26
C GLN A 134 -26.24 -4.68 -3.56
N THR A 135 -25.57 -5.78 -3.92
CA THR A 135 -25.50 -6.96 -3.04
C THR A 135 -24.68 -6.61 -1.80
N GLU A 136 -24.74 -7.46 -0.77
CA GLU A 136 -23.91 -7.27 0.44
C GLU A 136 -22.42 -7.17 0.08
N GLU A 137 -21.95 -8.01 -0.84
CA GLU A 137 -20.56 -8.03 -1.31
C GLU A 137 -20.18 -6.77 -2.10
N VAL A 138 -21.06 -6.25 -2.96
CA VAL A 138 -20.79 -4.99 -3.68
C VAL A 138 -20.81 -3.81 -2.70
N ALA A 139 -21.75 -3.80 -1.76
CA ALA A 139 -21.84 -2.77 -0.73
C ALA A 139 -20.60 -2.72 0.16
N ASP A 140 -20.03 -3.88 0.50
CA ASP A 140 -18.79 -4.00 1.29
C ASP A 140 -17.57 -3.42 0.56
N VAL A 141 -17.39 -3.71 -0.73
CA VAL A 141 -16.30 -3.13 -1.54
C VAL A 141 -16.44 -1.61 -1.66
N LEU A 142 -17.63 -1.13 -2.00
CA LEU A 142 -17.89 0.32 -2.11
C LEU A 142 -17.77 1.01 -0.74
N GLY A 143 -18.24 0.37 0.33
CA GLY A 143 -18.11 0.84 1.70
C GLY A 143 -16.65 0.98 2.12
N THR A 144 -15.80 0.02 1.75
CA THR A 144 -14.35 0.10 1.96
C THR A 144 -13.77 1.36 1.30
N PHE A 145 -14.07 1.63 0.03
CA PHE A 145 -13.56 2.83 -0.62
C PHE A 145 -14.13 4.14 -0.02
N ARG A 146 -15.37 4.14 0.49
CA ARG A 146 -15.91 5.30 1.22
C ARG A 146 -15.10 5.58 2.50
N VAL A 147 -14.75 4.54 3.26
CA VAL A 147 -13.87 4.69 4.44
C VAL A 147 -12.50 5.26 4.03
N LEU A 148 -11.93 4.82 2.90
CA LEU A 148 -10.67 5.36 2.38
C LEU A 148 -10.79 6.83 1.94
N ALA A 149 -11.95 7.26 1.45
CA ALA A 149 -12.18 8.64 1.06
C ALA A 149 -12.38 9.59 2.25
N GLU A 150 -12.84 9.07 3.40
CA GLU A 150 -13.15 9.85 4.59
C GLU A 150 -11.97 9.98 5.58
N LEU A 151 -11.08 8.98 5.63
CA LEU A 151 -9.96 8.95 6.57
C LEU A 151 -8.68 9.62 6.02
N PRO A 152 -7.81 10.16 6.89
CA PRO A 152 -6.53 10.73 6.47
C PRO A 152 -5.69 9.74 5.65
N ALA A 153 -5.17 10.20 4.50
CA ALA A 153 -4.38 9.36 3.59
C ALA A 153 -3.14 8.77 4.26
N ASP A 154 -2.60 9.45 5.27
CA ASP A 154 -1.43 8.98 6.01
C ASP A 154 -1.67 7.72 6.84
N ASN A 155 -2.92 7.35 7.09
CA ASN A 155 -3.27 6.11 7.77
C ASN A 155 -3.07 4.88 6.87
N PHE A 156 -2.94 5.05 5.56
CA PHE A 156 -2.99 3.96 4.61
C PHE A 156 -1.67 3.72 3.88
N GLY A 157 -1.47 2.44 3.54
CA GLY A 157 -0.35 1.94 2.75
C GLY A 157 -0.77 1.68 1.31
N ALA A 158 -0.74 0.41 0.92
CA ALA A 158 -1.11 -0.07 -0.41
C ALA A 158 -2.56 -0.58 -0.45
N TYR A 159 -3.15 -0.55 -1.64
CA TYR A 159 -4.32 -1.36 -1.96
C TYR A 159 -3.84 -2.62 -2.72
N ILE A 160 -3.88 -3.77 -2.07
CA ILE A 160 -3.38 -5.04 -2.57
C ILE A 160 -4.52 -5.82 -3.22
N ILE A 161 -4.31 -6.26 -4.45
CA ILE A 161 -5.26 -7.09 -5.19
C ILE A 161 -4.80 -8.53 -5.13
N SER A 162 -5.49 -9.35 -4.32
CA SER A 162 -5.29 -10.81 -4.30
C SER A 162 -5.76 -11.42 -5.60
N MET A 163 -5.18 -12.56 -5.99
CA MET A 163 -5.53 -13.28 -7.22
C MET A 163 -5.50 -12.35 -8.45
N ALA A 164 -4.52 -11.44 -8.51
CA ALA A 164 -4.34 -10.58 -9.66
C ALA A 164 -3.79 -11.41 -10.83
N THR A 165 -4.40 -11.25 -12.00
CA THR A 165 -4.06 -12.03 -13.20
C THR A 165 -3.77 -11.14 -14.41
N ALA A 166 -4.40 -9.97 -14.47
CA ALA A 166 -4.40 -9.14 -15.66
C ALA A 166 -4.29 -7.63 -15.37
N PRO A 167 -3.91 -6.80 -16.36
CA PRO A 167 -3.92 -5.35 -16.23
C PRO A 167 -5.28 -4.77 -15.83
N SER A 168 -6.38 -5.35 -16.30
CA SER A 168 -7.73 -4.88 -15.95
C SER A 168 -8.02 -4.95 -14.45
N ASP A 169 -7.43 -5.89 -13.71
CA ASP A 169 -7.60 -5.98 -12.24
C ASP A 169 -7.06 -4.73 -11.54
N VAL A 170 -5.90 -4.24 -11.97
CA VAL A 170 -5.27 -3.02 -11.43
C VAL A 170 -6.05 -1.78 -11.83
N LEU A 171 -6.42 -1.67 -13.11
CA LEU A 171 -7.17 -0.52 -13.62
C LEU A 171 -8.59 -0.44 -13.03
N ALA A 172 -9.20 -1.57 -12.70
CA ALA A 172 -10.50 -1.64 -12.02
C ALA A 172 -10.45 -0.95 -10.65
N VAL A 173 -9.43 -1.25 -9.84
CA VAL A 173 -9.26 -0.60 -8.53
C VAL A 173 -8.94 0.89 -8.68
N GLU A 174 -8.11 1.28 -9.64
CA GLU A 174 -7.86 2.70 -9.92
C GLU A 174 -9.16 3.45 -10.26
N LEU A 175 -10.04 2.83 -11.05
CA LEU A 175 -11.35 3.39 -11.37
C LEU A 175 -12.24 3.49 -10.12
N LEU A 176 -12.36 2.41 -9.34
CA LEU A 176 -13.20 2.40 -8.14
C LEU A 176 -12.72 3.41 -7.08
N GLN A 177 -11.42 3.56 -6.87
CA GLN A 177 -10.88 4.61 -5.99
C GLN A 177 -11.31 6.01 -6.44
N ARG A 178 -11.26 6.28 -7.75
CA ARG A 178 -11.69 7.57 -8.30
C ARG A 178 -13.19 7.80 -8.14
N GLU A 179 -14.00 6.81 -8.51
CA GLU A 179 -15.47 6.91 -8.48
C GLU A 179 -16.03 6.97 -7.05
N CYS A 180 -15.32 6.40 -6.07
CA CYS A 180 -15.64 6.54 -4.66
C CYS A 180 -15.02 7.80 -4.02
N HIS A 181 -14.47 8.71 -4.81
CA HIS A 181 -13.92 10.01 -4.38
C HIS A 181 -12.74 9.92 -3.41
N VAL A 182 -11.93 8.86 -3.48
CA VAL A 182 -10.67 8.79 -2.74
C VAL A 182 -9.72 9.87 -3.28
N ARG A 183 -9.58 10.99 -2.56
CA ARG A 183 -8.83 12.18 -3.03
C ARG A 183 -7.35 11.91 -3.23
N HIS A 184 -6.79 11.06 -2.36
CA HIS A 184 -5.41 10.60 -2.42
C HIS A 184 -5.43 9.07 -2.61
N PRO A 185 -5.66 8.59 -3.84
CA PRO A 185 -5.82 7.17 -4.07
C PRO A 185 -4.55 6.40 -3.71
N LEU A 186 -4.72 5.30 -2.99
CA LEU A 186 -3.67 4.40 -2.57
C LEU A 186 -2.96 3.84 -3.80
N ARG A 187 -1.67 3.51 -3.66
CA ARG A 187 -0.95 2.77 -4.69
C ARG A 187 -1.55 1.37 -4.81
N VAL A 188 -1.85 0.95 -6.03
CA VAL A 188 -2.44 -0.37 -6.31
C VAL A 188 -1.32 -1.39 -6.53
N VAL A 189 -1.39 -2.51 -5.82
CA VAL A 189 -0.35 -3.54 -5.77
C VAL A 189 -0.95 -4.88 -6.19
N PRO A 190 -0.66 -5.37 -7.41
CA PRO A 190 -1.09 -6.71 -7.79
C PRO A 190 -0.30 -7.77 -7.00
N LEU A 191 -1.01 -8.75 -6.46
CA LEU A 191 -0.44 -9.95 -5.85
C LEU A 191 -0.66 -11.13 -6.79
N PHE A 192 0.44 -11.61 -7.38
CA PHE A 192 0.45 -12.78 -8.25
C PHE A 192 0.70 -14.05 -7.42
N GLU A 193 -0.28 -14.96 -7.42
CA GLU A 193 -0.32 -16.10 -6.48
C GLU A 193 -0.14 -17.45 -7.17
N LYS A 194 -0.72 -17.70 -8.35
CA LYS A 194 -0.54 -18.98 -9.06
C LYS A 194 0.68 -18.96 -9.97
N LEU A 195 1.12 -20.16 -10.39
CA LEU A 195 2.28 -20.29 -11.27
C LEU A 195 2.06 -19.57 -12.61
N ALA A 196 0.88 -19.74 -13.22
CA ALA A 196 0.51 -19.08 -14.47
C ALA A 196 0.48 -17.55 -14.32
N ASP A 197 -0.01 -17.04 -13.19
CA ASP A 197 -0.06 -15.61 -12.90
C ASP A 197 1.36 -15.03 -12.80
N LEU A 198 2.28 -15.74 -12.13
CA LEU A 198 3.70 -15.36 -12.05
C LEU A 198 4.40 -15.39 -13.41
N GLU A 199 4.02 -16.30 -14.30
CA GLU A 199 4.53 -16.34 -15.68
C GLU A 199 4.02 -15.17 -16.52
N ALA A 200 2.75 -14.78 -16.33
CA ALA A 200 2.12 -13.67 -17.03
C ALA A 200 2.46 -12.29 -16.45
N ALA A 201 2.90 -12.22 -15.19
CA ALA A 201 3.13 -10.97 -14.46
C ALA A 201 4.02 -9.95 -15.20
N PRO A 202 5.17 -10.32 -15.81
CA PRO A 202 5.98 -9.36 -16.55
C PRO A 202 5.23 -8.73 -17.74
N ALA A 203 4.42 -9.52 -18.45
CA ALA A 203 3.63 -9.04 -19.58
C ALA A 203 2.49 -8.13 -19.12
N ALA A 204 1.80 -8.48 -18.03
CA ALA A 204 0.76 -7.64 -17.43
C ALA A 204 1.31 -6.29 -16.97
N VAL A 205 2.42 -6.28 -16.25
CA VAL A 205 3.08 -5.05 -15.79
C VAL A 205 3.62 -4.23 -16.96
N ALA A 206 4.20 -4.86 -17.98
CA ALA A 206 4.64 -4.16 -19.19
C ALA A 206 3.46 -3.51 -19.94
N ARG A 207 2.30 -4.16 -19.98
CA ARG A 207 1.08 -3.59 -20.56
C ARG A 207 0.61 -2.38 -19.74
N LEU A 208 0.58 -2.47 -18.42
CA LEU A 208 0.25 -1.34 -17.54
C LEU A 208 1.19 -0.15 -17.78
N PHE A 209 2.51 -0.38 -17.85
CA PHE A 209 3.49 0.69 -18.11
C PHE A 209 3.42 1.25 -19.54
N SER A 210 2.79 0.54 -20.49
CA SER A 210 2.55 1.06 -21.84
C SER A 210 1.33 2.00 -21.93
N VAL A 211 0.58 2.18 -20.84
CA VAL A 211 -0.58 3.08 -20.77
C VAL A 211 -0.17 4.40 -20.16
N ASP A 212 -0.22 5.47 -20.95
CA ASP A 212 0.17 6.83 -20.52
C ASP A 212 -0.55 7.29 -19.24
N TRP A 213 -1.88 7.06 -19.17
CA TRP A 213 -2.68 7.41 -17.99
C TRP A 213 -2.15 6.74 -16.71
N TYR A 214 -1.75 5.46 -16.81
CA TYR A 214 -1.24 4.72 -15.67
C TYR A 214 0.16 5.17 -15.28
N MET A 215 1.03 5.44 -16.27
CA MET A 215 2.37 6.00 -16.04
C MET A 215 2.32 7.35 -15.32
N ASP A 216 1.42 8.23 -15.72
CA ASP A 216 1.18 9.52 -15.06
C ASP A 216 0.68 9.29 -13.61
N ARG A 217 -0.26 8.35 -13.43
CA ARG A 217 -0.86 8.01 -12.13
C ARG A 217 0.14 7.50 -11.10
N ILE A 218 1.09 6.65 -11.51
CA ILE A 218 2.05 6.01 -10.59
C ILE A 218 3.29 6.86 -10.30
N GLY A 219 3.52 7.94 -11.05
CA GLY A 219 4.63 8.87 -10.81
C GLY A 219 6.01 8.19 -10.79
N GLY A 220 6.20 7.19 -11.65
CA GLY A 220 7.45 6.44 -11.78
C GLY A 220 7.74 5.44 -10.65
N LYS A 221 6.75 5.05 -9.83
CA LYS A 221 6.92 4.03 -8.77
C LYS A 221 5.85 2.94 -8.87
N GLN A 222 6.26 1.68 -8.91
CA GLN A 222 5.36 0.53 -8.85
C GLN A 222 5.75 -0.39 -7.71
N GLU A 223 4.77 -0.95 -7.02
CA GLU A 223 4.98 -2.05 -6.08
C GLU A 223 4.25 -3.30 -6.59
N VAL A 224 4.89 -4.46 -6.52
CA VAL A 224 4.31 -5.76 -6.87
C VAL A 224 4.48 -6.70 -5.69
N MET A 225 3.42 -7.40 -5.29
CA MET A 225 3.47 -8.38 -4.22
C MET A 225 3.64 -9.78 -4.77
N ILE A 226 4.44 -10.59 -4.09
CA ILE A 226 4.68 -12.00 -4.44
C ILE A 226 4.33 -12.94 -3.29
N GLY A 227 3.51 -13.96 -3.59
CA GLY A 227 2.96 -14.90 -2.61
C GLY A 227 3.66 -16.26 -2.59
N TYR A 228 4.66 -16.44 -1.73
CA TYR A 228 5.42 -17.71 -1.67
C TYR A 228 4.57 -18.91 -1.27
N SER A 229 3.76 -18.76 -0.22
CA SER A 229 2.94 -19.84 0.32
C SER A 229 1.89 -20.29 -0.69
N ASP A 230 1.23 -19.34 -1.36
CA ASP A 230 0.11 -19.63 -2.24
C ASP A 230 0.59 -20.24 -3.57
N SER A 231 1.68 -19.72 -4.15
CA SER A 231 2.33 -20.38 -5.30
C SER A 231 2.84 -21.78 -4.95
N GLY A 232 3.32 -21.98 -3.72
CA GLY A 232 3.78 -23.27 -3.23
C GLY A 232 2.66 -24.30 -3.10
N LYS A 233 1.43 -23.88 -2.77
CA LYS A 233 0.23 -24.74 -2.73
C LYS A 233 -0.22 -25.14 -4.15
N ASP A 234 -0.08 -24.23 -5.11
CA ASP A 234 -0.50 -24.43 -6.50
C ASP A 234 0.41 -25.41 -7.25
N ALA A 235 1.74 -25.17 -7.25
CA ALA A 235 2.68 -25.89 -8.12
C ALA A 235 3.82 -26.62 -7.39
N GLY A 236 3.76 -26.67 -6.06
CA GLY A 236 4.83 -27.18 -5.21
C GLY A 236 5.96 -26.17 -4.98
N ARG A 237 6.62 -26.27 -3.83
CA ARG A 237 7.56 -25.24 -3.35
C ARG A 237 8.76 -24.99 -4.25
N LEU A 238 9.32 -26.03 -4.89
CA LEU A 238 10.49 -25.89 -5.76
C LEU A 238 10.14 -25.10 -7.03
N SER A 239 9.07 -25.49 -7.72
CA SER A 239 8.57 -24.83 -8.92
C SER A 239 8.21 -23.37 -8.64
N ALA A 240 7.49 -23.13 -7.53
CA ALA A 240 7.13 -21.79 -7.09
C ALA A 240 8.35 -20.91 -6.81
N ALA A 241 9.35 -21.42 -6.06
CA ALA A 241 10.56 -20.67 -5.75
C ALA A 241 11.36 -20.29 -7.01
N TRP A 242 11.49 -21.22 -7.97
CA TRP A 242 12.19 -20.94 -9.22
C TRP A 242 11.42 -19.95 -10.10
N GLN A 243 10.10 -20.11 -10.20
CA GLN A 243 9.28 -19.18 -10.98
C GLN A 243 9.27 -17.77 -10.38
N LEU A 244 9.22 -17.66 -9.04
CA LEU A 244 9.35 -16.38 -8.33
C LEU A 244 10.68 -15.69 -8.61
N TYR A 245 11.78 -16.44 -8.68
CA TYR A 245 13.09 -15.88 -9.03
C TYR A 245 13.07 -15.29 -10.45
N LYS A 246 12.63 -16.07 -11.44
CA LYS A 246 12.54 -15.63 -12.84
C LYS A 246 11.58 -14.45 -13.02
N ALA A 247 10.41 -14.49 -12.39
CA ALA A 247 9.42 -13.42 -12.49
C ALA A 247 9.98 -12.09 -11.96
N GLN A 248 10.71 -12.11 -10.85
CA GLN A 248 11.36 -10.92 -10.32
C GLN A 248 12.45 -10.37 -11.26
N GLU A 249 13.27 -11.23 -11.87
CA GLU A 249 14.26 -10.79 -12.87
C GLU A 249 13.61 -10.09 -14.07
N GLU A 250 12.55 -10.68 -14.62
CA GLU A 250 11.85 -10.09 -15.78
C GLU A 250 11.11 -8.80 -15.40
N LEU A 251 10.47 -8.74 -14.23
CA LEU A 251 9.81 -7.53 -13.74
C LEU A 251 10.80 -6.38 -13.55
N VAL A 252 12.00 -6.65 -13.04
CA VAL A 252 13.09 -5.65 -12.95
C VAL A 252 13.49 -5.17 -14.35
N ARG A 253 13.63 -6.07 -15.34
CA ARG A 253 13.95 -5.68 -16.73
C ARG A 253 12.85 -4.82 -17.35
N VAL A 254 11.58 -5.15 -17.12
CA VAL A 254 10.43 -4.36 -17.55
C VAL A 254 10.46 -2.98 -16.90
N ALA A 255 10.59 -2.91 -15.58
CA ALA A 255 10.63 -1.65 -14.84
C ALA A 255 11.78 -0.74 -15.30
N LYS A 256 12.98 -1.30 -15.51
CA LYS A 256 14.13 -0.56 -16.07
C LYS A 256 13.85 -0.01 -17.46
N ARG A 257 13.20 -0.79 -18.34
CA ARG A 257 12.85 -0.35 -19.71
C ARG A 257 11.93 0.86 -19.71
N TYR A 258 10.99 0.92 -18.77
CA TYR A 258 10.03 2.02 -18.65
C TYR A 258 10.45 3.12 -17.66
N GLY A 259 11.64 3.02 -17.06
CA GLY A 259 12.13 4.01 -16.09
C GLY A 259 11.34 4.04 -14.77
N VAL A 260 10.72 2.93 -14.38
CA VAL A 260 9.91 2.81 -13.16
C VAL A 260 10.76 2.25 -12.02
N LYS A 261 10.70 2.87 -10.84
CA LYS A 261 11.25 2.30 -9.60
C LYS A 261 10.30 1.21 -9.09
N LEU A 262 10.74 -0.03 -9.16
CA LEU A 262 9.99 -1.19 -8.69
C LEU A 262 10.36 -1.52 -7.22
N THR A 263 9.34 -1.76 -6.39
CA THR A 263 9.47 -2.34 -5.06
C THR A 263 8.80 -3.71 -5.03
N MET A 264 9.53 -4.73 -4.59
CA MET A 264 8.95 -6.06 -4.35
C MET A 264 8.40 -6.12 -2.92
N PHE A 265 7.13 -6.50 -2.80
CA PHE A 265 6.52 -6.81 -1.51
C PHE A 265 6.50 -8.33 -1.29
N HIS A 266 7.38 -8.79 -0.40
CA HIS A 266 7.55 -10.20 -0.09
C HIS A 266 6.48 -10.68 0.90
N GLY A 267 5.54 -11.49 0.41
CA GLY A 267 4.46 -12.07 1.21
C GLY A 267 4.89 -13.21 2.15
N ARG A 268 3.89 -13.82 2.81
CA ARG A 268 4.07 -14.92 3.76
C ARG A 268 4.71 -16.17 3.10
N GLY A 269 5.56 -16.88 3.85
CA GLY A 269 6.04 -18.23 3.51
C GLY A 269 7.39 -18.27 2.78
N GLY A 270 7.92 -17.11 2.39
CA GLY A 270 9.27 -16.98 1.85
C GLY A 270 10.36 -17.20 2.91
N THR A 271 11.58 -17.44 2.45
CA THR A 271 12.77 -17.49 3.32
C THR A 271 13.05 -16.16 4.02
N VAL A 272 12.62 -15.04 3.43
CA VAL A 272 12.80 -13.68 3.96
C VAL A 272 11.99 -13.44 5.24
N GLY A 273 10.80 -14.03 5.38
CA GLY A 273 9.87 -13.75 6.50
C GLY A 273 10.06 -14.57 7.77
N ARG A 274 11.16 -15.32 7.93
CA ARG A 274 11.33 -16.30 9.04
C ARG A 274 12.08 -15.82 10.28
N GLY A 275 12.61 -14.59 10.30
CA GLY A 275 13.16 -13.92 11.50
C GLY A 275 14.42 -14.55 12.12
N GLY A 276 15.21 -13.73 12.82
CA GLY A 276 16.28 -14.14 13.76
C GLY A 276 17.48 -14.96 13.26
N GLY A 277 17.70 -15.09 11.95
CA GLY A 277 18.93 -15.68 11.40
C GLY A 277 18.98 -15.75 9.86
N PRO A 278 18.32 -16.71 9.20
CA PRO A 278 18.45 -16.90 7.74
C PRO A 278 17.89 -15.76 6.86
N THR A 279 17.20 -14.77 7.44
CA THR A 279 16.63 -13.63 6.71
C THR A 279 17.70 -12.79 6.02
N HIS A 280 18.85 -12.54 6.67
CA HIS A 280 19.94 -11.76 6.06
C HIS A 280 20.41 -12.41 4.74
N LEU A 281 20.73 -13.71 4.77
CA LEU A 281 21.15 -14.42 3.56
C LEU A 281 20.02 -14.53 2.53
N ALA A 282 18.76 -14.67 2.97
CA ALA A 282 17.62 -14.70 2.07
C ALA A 282 17.41 -13.38 1.30
N ILE A 283 17.70 -12.24 1.94
CA ILE A 283 17.70 -10.92 1.30
C ILE A 283 18.86 -10.85 0.30
N LEU A 284 20.07 -11.27 0.69
CA LEU A 284 21.24 -11.29 -0.21
C LEU A 284 21.07 -12.22 -1.41
N SER A 285 20.24 -13.26 -1.30
CA SER A 285 19.97 -14.22 -2.39
C SER A 285 18.90 -13.75 -3.38
N GLN A 286 18.27 -12.59 -3.16
CA GLN A 286 17.31 -12.06 -4.13
C GLN A 286 18.01 -11.77 -5.47
N PRO A 287 17.29 -11.85 -6.61
CA PRO A 287 17.88 -11.51 -7.89
C PRO A 287 18.48 -10.09 -7.89
N PRO A 288 19.56 -9.84 -8.65
CA PRO A 288 20.17 -8.52 -8.72
C PRO A 288 19.16 -7.41 -9.04
N ASP A 289 19.36 -6.24 -8.43
CA ASP A 289 18.54 -5.03 -8.61
C ASP A 289 17.06 -5.11 -8.19
N THR A 290 16.61 -6.20 -7.56
CA THR A 290 15.22 -6.34 -7.08
C THR A 290 14.90 -5.53 -5.82
N ILE A 291 15.92 -5.21 -5.00
CA ILE A 291 15.75 -4.43 -3.76
C ILE A 291 15.93 -2.93 -4.04
N HIS A 292 17.01 -2.55 -4.74
CA HIS A 292 17.31 -1.17 -5.18
C HIS A 292 16.93 -0.06 -4.15
N GLY A 293 17.33 -0.25 -2.88
CA GLY A 293 17.09 0.68 -1.78
C GLY A 293 15.65 0.72 -1.23
N SER A 294 14.80 -0.27 -1.54
CA SER A 294 13.44 -0.41 -1.02
C SER A 294 13.10 -1.87 -0.76
N LEU A 295 13.05 -2.26 0.51
CA LEU A 295 12.67 -3.60 0.95
C LEU A 295 11.32 -3.54 1.66
N ARG A 296 10.37 -4.40 1.25
CA ARG A 296 9.07 -4.54 1.92
C ARG A 296 8.76 -6.02 2.15
N VAL A 297 8.57 -6.42 3.41
CA VAL A 297 8.44 -7.82 3.81
C VAL A 297 7.31 -7.98 4.81
N THR A 298 6.53 -9.05 4.68
CA THR A 298 5.57 -9.47 5.70
C THR A 298 6.30 -10.09 6.90
N VAL A 299 6.17 -9.48 8.08
CA VAL A 299 6.48 -10.14 9.36
C VAL A 299 5.29 -11.04 9.70
N GLN A 300 5.54 -12.35 9.80
CA GLN A 300 4.48 -13.30 10.15
C GLN A 300 4.14 -13.21 11.63
N GLY A 301 2.85 -13.34 11.98
CA GLY A 301 2.39 -13.24 13.37
C GLY A 301 3.07 -14.27 14.28
N GLU A 302 3.34 -15.48 13.78
CA GLU A 302 4.04 -16.51 14.54
C GLU A 302 5.55 -16.24 14.76
N VAL A 303 6.12 -15.23 14.10
CA VAL A 303 7.54 -14.84 14.18
C VAL A 303 7.73 -13.49 14.90
N ILE A 304 6.65 -12.76 15.19
CA ILE A 304 6.72 -11.39 15.71
C ILE A 304 7.43 -11.33 17.07
N GLU A 305 7.10 -12.25 17.98
CA GLU A 305 7.70 -12.31 19.32
C GLU A 305 9.20 -12.61 19.24
N HIS A 306 9.59 -13.55 18.39
CA HIS A 306 11.00 -13.88 18.19
C HIS A 306 11.80 -12.74 17.53
N SER A 307 11.13 -11.89 16.75
CA SER A 307 11.78 -10.79 16.03
C SER A 307 11.86 -9.52 16.87
N PHE A 308 10.84 -9.23 17.68
CA PHE A 308 10.65 -7.93 18.32
C PHE A 308 10.29 -7.99 19.81
N GLY A 309 10.11 -9.17 20.41
CA GLY A 309 9.67 -9.34 21.81
C GLY A 309 10.74 -9.05 22.86
N GLU A 310 12.02 -9.03 22.47
CA GLU A 310 13.14 -8.71 23.36
C GLU A 310 14.02 -7.61 22.74
N GLU A 311 14.55 -6.70 23.56
CA GLU A 311 15.22 -5.47 23.10
C GLU A 311 16.43 -5.74 22.20
N HIS A 312 17.31 -6.68 22.58
CA HIS A 312 18.48 -7.03 21.77
C HIS A 312 18.11 -7.78 20.49
N LEU A 313 17.06 -8.60 20.51
CA LEU A 313 16.55 -9.27 19.30
C LEU A 313 15.89 -8.28 18.33
N CYS A 314 15.12 -7.33 18.85
CA CYS A 314 14.55 -6.23 18.08
C CYS A 314 15.66 -5.44 17.36
N PHE A 315 16.70 -5.04 18.10
CA PHE A 315 17.86 -4.32 17.54
C PHE A 315 18.57 -5.11 16.43
N ARG A 316 18.69 -6.44 16.57
CA ARG A 316 19.33 -7.29 15.56
C ARG A 316 18.46 -7.55 14.33
N THR A 317 17.14 -7.40 14.47
CA THR A 317 16.20 -7.62 13.38
C THR A 317 16.16 -6.43 12.43
N LEU A 318 16.28 -5.21 12.96
CA LEU A 318 16.35 -3.95 12.19
C LEU A 318 17.71 -3.76 11.51
#